data_AF-M1A5N5-F1
#
_entry.id   AF-M1A5N5-F1
#
_cell.length_a   1.000
_cell.length_b   1.000
_cell.length_c   1.000
_cell.angle_alpha   90.00
_cell.angle_beta   90.00
_cell.angle_gamma   90.00
#
_symmetry.space_group_name_H-M   'P 1'
#
loop_
_entity.id
_entity.type
_entity.pdbx_description
1 polymer ?
#
loop_
_entity_poly.entity_id
_entity_poly.type
_entity_poly.pdbx_seq_one_letter_code
_entity_poly.pdbx_strand_id
1 'polypeptide(L)'
;MCSRTKVAACAKHFVGDGGTTKGIDENNTVIDVNGLLNIHMPAYIDSILKGVSTIMVSYSSWNGKRMHANRDLITGFLKGKLKFRGFVISDWEAIDKITEPPRANYSYSVQAGVLAGLDMIMGQENLVEFLDDLAFQVRNNIIPMSRIDDAVKRILRVKFVMGLFENPLADLSLANQLGSQEHRELAREAVRKSLVLLKNGKVTSQPLLPLPKKVTKILVAVIHADNLGYQCGGWTISWQGIGGNDLTTGTTILNAVKNTVHPSTQVVYQDNPDVNFVKSNHFSYAIVVVGETPYAEMFGDSAKLTIAEPGPSIISNVCGVVKCVVVVVSGRPVVIEPYLANIDALVAAWLPGSEGQGVADVLFGDYGFTGKLARTWFKSVDQLPMNVGDPHYDPLFPFGFGLTTMPVKS
;
A
#
# COMPACT_ATOMS: atom_id res chain seq x y z
N MET A 1 -29.81 9.47 8.34
CA MET A 1 -29.64 8.12 7.74
C MET A 1 -28.55 8.24 6.68
N CYS A 2 -27.59 7.30 6.65
CA CYS A 2 -26.58 7.31 5.58
C CYS A 2 -27.20 7.02 4.22
N SER A 3 -26.65 7.64 3.16
CA SER A 3 -27.05 7.39 1.77
C SER A 3 -26.71 5.95 1.34
N ARG A 4 -27.57 5.33 0.52
CA ARG A 4 -27.35 4.00 -0.13
C ARG A 4 -26.09 3.96 -1.01
N THR A 5 -25.53 5.13 -1.34
CA THR A 5 -24.33 5.30 -2.17
C THR A 5 -23.01 5.37 -1.37
N LYS A 6 -23.04 5.03 -0.07
CA LYS A 6 -21.88 5.03 0.83
C LYS A 6 -21.70 3.66 1.49
N VAL A 7 -20.49 3.41 1.99
CA VAL A 7 -20.10 2.15 2.62
C VAL A 7 -19.68 2.37 4.08
N ALA A 8 -19.80 1.34 4.92
CA ALA A 8 -19.21 1.35 6.25
C ALA A 8 -17.68 1.26 6.13
N ALA A 9 -16.96 2.22 6.69
CA ALA A 9 -15.49 2.24 6.69
C ALA A 9 -14.92 1.49 7.89
N CYS A 10 -13.68 1.02 7.74
CA CYS A 10 -12.90 0.33 8.77
C CYS A 10 -11.54 1.01 8.96
N ALA A 11 -11.22 1.45 10.18
CA ALA A 11 -9.86 1.86 10.52
C ALA A 11 -9.06 0.64 11.03
N LYS A 12 -7.90 0.37 10.43
CA LYS A 12 -7.14 -0.86 10.67
C LYS A 12 -5.61 -0.69 10.53
N HIS A 13 -4.77 -1.45 11.23
CA HIS A 13 -5.13 -2.47 12.24
C HIS A 13 -4.76 -2.03 13.67
N PHE A 14 -5.74 -2.03 14.56
CA PHE A 14 -5.65 -1.45 15.91
C PHE A 14 -4.83 -2.37 16.83
N VAL A 15 -3.68 -1.95 17.35
CA VAL A 15 -2.91 -0.74 17.05
C VAL A 15 -1.43 -1.07 17.12
N GLY A 16 -0.62 -0.34 16.35
CA GLY A 16 0.83 -0.53 16.34
C GLY A 16 1.32 -1.57 15.34
N ASP A 17 0.48 -1.95 14.38
CA ASP A 17 0.81 -2.86 13.27
C ASP A 17 2.05 -2.38 12.49
N GLY A 18 2.18 -1.08 12.23
CA GLY A 18 3.36 -0.52 11.55
C GLY A 18 4.64 -0.38 12.40
N GLY A 19 4.64 -0.85 13.65
CA GLY A 19 5.74 -0.69 14.62
C GLY A 19 6.46 -1.98 15.01
N THR A 20 6.21 -3.08 14.29
CA THR A 20 6.72 -4.40 14.66
C THR A 20 8.25 -4.48 14.57
N THR A 21 8.83 -5.30 15.44
CA THR A 21 10.28 -5.49 15.51
C THR A 21 10.83 -5.94 14.16
N LYS A 22 11.79 -5.17 13.62
CA LYS A 22 12.40 -5.35 12.28
C LYS A 22 11.40 -5.28 11.11
N GLY A 23 10.18 -4.79 11.33
CA GLY A 23 9.13 -4.75 10.32
C GLY A 23 8.63 -6.13 9.90
N ILE A 24 8.77 -7.14 10.77
CA ILE A 24 8.22 -8.48 10.53
C ILE A 24 6.71 -8.43 10.74
N ASP A 25 5.94 -8.93 9.78
CA ASP A 25 4.49 -8.94 9.82
C ASP A 25 3.96 -9.73 11.04
N GLU A 26 2.83 -9.29 11.58
CA GLU A 26 2.16 -9.87 12.77
C GLU A 26 2.99 -9.96 14.06
N ASN A 27 4.21 -9.41 14.08
CA ASN A 27 5.17 -9.60 15.17
C ASN A 27 4.89 -8.66 16.36
N ASN A 28 5.85 -8.54 17.27
CA ASN A 28 5.75 -7.73 18.46
C ASN A 28 6.22 -6.30 18.22
N THR A 29 5.37 -5.33 18.54
CA THR A 29 5.69 -3.91 18.62
C THR A 29 6.19 -3.59 20.03
N VAL A 30 7.47 -3.27 20.13
CA VAL A 30 8.16 -2.99 21.40
C VAL A 30 8.36 -1.48 21.54
N ILE A 31 7.46 -0.85 22.29
CA ILE A 31 7.46 0.61 22.47
C ILE A 31 6.77 0.97 23.78
N ASP A 32 7.19 2.06 24.42
CA ASP A 32 6.50 2.55 25.61
C ASP A 32 5.12 3.14 25.26
N VAL A 33 4.32 3.42 26.30
CA VAL A 33 2.96 3.94 26.12
C VAL A 33 2.96 5.31 25.42
N ASN A 34 3.98 6.14 25.64
CA ASN A 34 4.06 7.46 25.03
C ASN A 34 4.30 7.34 23.52
N GLY A 35 5.21 6.49 23.09
CA GLY A 35 5.45 6.19 21.69
C GLY A 35 4.23 5.58 21.00
N LEU A 36 3.55 4.62 21.65
CA LEU A 36 2.31 4.06 21.12
C LEU A 36 1.26 5.16 20.89
N LEU A 37 1.06 6.04 21.88
CA LEU A 37 0.05 7.10 21.83
C LEU A 37 0.41 8.25 20.89
N ASN A 38 1.68 8.57 20.71
CA ASN A 38 2.14 9.67 19.87
C ASN A 38 2.34 9.28 18.41
N ILE A 39 2.63 8.01 18.12
CA ILE A 39 2.94 7.54 16.77
C ILE A 39 1.79 6.72 16.19
N HIS A 40 1.31 5.70 16.92
CA HIS A 40 0.42 4.69 16.36
C HIS A 40 -1.07 4.92 16.66
N MET A 41 -1.40 5.70 17.69
CA MET A 41 -2.78 6.00 18.09
C MET A 41 -3.44 7.21 17.40
N PRO A 42 -2.75 8.30 17.01
CA PRO A 42 -3.42 9.56 16.63
C PRO A 42 -4.47 9.42 15.52
N ALA A 43 -4.18 8.64 14.47
CA ALA A 43 -5.10 8.44 13.36
C ALA A 43 -6.41 7.72 13.74
N TYR A 44 -6.42 6.93 14.84
CA TYR A 44 -7.65 6.33 15.36
C TYR A 44 -8.56 7.39 15.99
N ILE A 45 -7.98 8.38 16.68
CA ILE A 45 -8.74 9.48 17.27
C ILE A 45 -9.44 10.26 16.15
N ASP A 46 -8.70 10.62 15.09
CA ASP A 46 -9.26 11.30 13.92
C ASP A 46 -10.34 10.48 13.22
N SER A 47 -10.12 9.16 13.07
CA SER A 47 -11.10 8.25 12.45
C SER A 47 -12.40 8.16 13.26
N ILE A 48 -12.29 8.11 14.59
CA ILE A 48 -13.46 8.08 15.49
C ILE A 48 -14.21 9.40 15.44
N LEU A 49 -13.50 10.55 15.44
CA LEU A 49 -14.11 11.87 15.30
C LEU A 49 -14.85 12.03 13.98
N LYS A 50 -14.35 11.42 12.90
CA LYS A 50 -15.01 11.37 11.58
C LYS A 50 -16.14 10.34 11.50
N GLY A 51 -16.41 9.59 12.58
CA GLY A 51 -17.50 8.64 12.66
C GLY A 51 -17.24 7.30 11.95
N VAL A 52 -16.00 6.81 11.94
CA VAL A 52 -15.68 5.48 11.38
C VAL A 52 -16.59 4.40 11.99
N SER A 53 -17.12 3.52 11.15
CA SER A 53 -18.14 2.54 11.57
C SER A 53 -17.53 1.35 12.30
N THR A 54 -16.34 0.91 11.88
CA THR A 54 -15.70 -0.29 12.41
C THR A 54 -14.21 -0.06 12.66
N ILE A 55 -13.64 -0.84 13.58
CA ILE A 55 -12.20 -0.89 13.82
C ILE A 55 -11.76 -2.34 13.84
N MET A 56 -10.77 -2.69 13.03
CA MET A 56 -10.19 -4.03 12.98
C MET A 56 -8.94 -4.09 13.85
N VAL A 57 -8.80 -5.15 14.66
CA VAL A 57 -7.67 -5.36 15.57
C VAL A 57 -6.51 -6.04 14.84
N SER A 58 -5.28 -5.59 15.09
CA SER A 58 -4.03 -6.11 14.49
C SER A 58 -3.65 -7.49 15.02
N TYR A 59 -3.07 -8.35 14.18
CA TYR A 59 -2.43 -9.61 14.61
C TYR A 59 -1.27 -9.40 15.60
N SER A 60 -0.65 -8.23 15.53
CA SER A 60 0.56 -7.89 16.29
C SER A 60 0.37 -8.02 17.79
N SER A 61 1.49 -8.05 18.50
CA SER A 61 1.53 -7.84 19.94
C SER A 61 2.02 -6.44 20.27
N TRP A 62 1.60 -5.91 21.41
CA TRP A 62 2.25 -4.75 22.02
C TRP A 62 2.94 -5.19 23.31
N ASN A 63 4.26 -5.02 23.37
CA ASN A 63 5.11 -5.46 24.49
C ASN A 63 4.82 -6.90 24.94
N GLY A 64 4.64 -7.82 23.98
CA GLY A 64 4.39 -9.25 24.20
C GLY A 64 2.92 -9.64 24.42
N LYS A 65 2.00 -8.69 24.56
CA LYS A 65 0.57 -8.97 24.69
C LYS A 65 -0.13 -8.92 23.34
N ARG A 66 -0.70 -10.04 22.89
CA ARG A 66 -1.51 -10.13 21.66
C ARG A 66 -2.63 -9.10 21.66
N MET A 67 -2.76 -8.34 20.58
CA MET A 67 -3.76 -7.28 20.48
C MET A 67 -5.19 -7.81 20.52
N HIS A 68 -5.50 -8.97 19.92
CA HIS A 68 -6.82 -9.61 20.02
C HIS A 68 -7.21 -10.05 21.43
N ALA A 69 -6.26 -10.20 22.35
CA ALA A 69 -6.52 -10.47 23.77
C ALA A 69 -6.32 -9.22 24.67
N ASN A 70 -6.08 -8.04 24.09
CA ASN A 70 -5.72 -6.85 24.85
C ASN A 70 -6.95 -6.03 25.29
N ARG A 71 -7.57 -6.48 26.39
CA ARG A 71 -8.74 -5.82 26.99
C ARG A 71 -8.51 -4.35 27.35
N ASP A 72 -7.32 -4.01 27.81
CA ASP A 72 -7.01 -2.66 28.28
C ASP A 72 -7.05 -1.66 27.13
N LEU A 73 -6.53 -2.04 25.96
CA LEU A 73 -6.60 -1.21 24.76
C LEU A 73 -7.96 -1.27 24.07
N ILE A 74 -8.55 -2.46 23.87
CA ILE A 74 -9.81 -2.59 23.13
C ILE A 74 -10.99 -2.03 23.96
N THR A 75 -11.15 -2.51 25.19
CA THR A 75 -12.27 -2.11 26.03
C THR A 75 -11.94 -0.85 26.83
N GLY A 76 -10.80 -0.82 27.52
CA GLY A 76 -10.43 0.29 28.39
C GLY A 76 -10.19 1.60 27.64
N PHE A 77 -9.35 1.56 26.61
CA PHE A 77 -8.97 2.74 25.86
C PHE A 77 -9.93 3.05 24.72
N LEU A 78 -10.10 2.15 23.75
CA LEU A 78 -10.88 2.42 22.54
C LEU A 78 -12.37 2.62 22.82
N LYS A 79 -13.02 1.64 23.47
CA LYS A 79 -14.44 1.75 23.83
C LYS A 79 -14.66 2.69 25.03
N GLY A 80 -13.80 2.62 26.03
CA GLY A 80 -13.93 3.34 27.30
C GLY A 80 -13.51 4.79 27.24
N LYS A 81 -12.25 5.08 26.86
CA LYS A 81 -11.67 6.43 26.84
C LYS A 81 -12.03 7.20 25.57
N LEU A 82 -11.81 6.62 24.39
CA LEU A 82 -12.14 7.25 23.10
C LEU A 82 -13.63 7.20 22.75
N LYS A 83 -14.44 6.50 23.57
CA LYS A 83 -15.90 6.40 23.43
C LYS A 83 -16.34 5.84 22.07
N PHE A 84 -15.53 5.00 21.43
CA PHE A 84 -15.89 4.38 20.15
C PHE A 84 -17.22 3.62 20.28
N ARG A 85 -18.19 3.92 19.39
CA ARG A 85 -19.55 3.37 19.43
C ARG A 85 -19.88 2.43 18.27
N GLY A 86 -18.99 2.30 17.28
CA GLY A 86 -19.07 1.25 16.27
C GLY A 86 -18.75 -0.12 16.86
N PHE A 87 -18.55 -1.11 15.99
CA PHE A 87 -18.15 -2.45 16.39
C PHE A 87 -16.68 -2.73 16.06
N VAL A 88 -16.04 -3.52 16.92
CA VAL A 88 -14.65 -3.97 16.80
C VAL A 88 -14.64 -5.35 16.16
N ILE A 89 -13.91 -5.52 15.05
CA ILE A 89 -13.81 -6.78 14.32
C ILE A 89 -12.41 -7.38 14.50
N SER A 90 -12.30 -8.72 14.56
CA SER A 90 -11.01 -9.38 14.45
C SER A 90 -10.44 -9.24 13.03
N ASP A 91 -9.16 -9.57 12.87
CA ASP A 91 -8.61 -9.87 11.55
C ASP A 91 -8.93 -11.33 11.20
N TRP A 92 -8.57 -11.77 10.00
CA TRP A 92 -8.81 -13.12 9.49
C TRP A 92 -8.15 -14.19 10.39
N GLU A 93 -8.94 -15.05 11.05
CA GLU A 93 -8.42 -16.11 11.95
C GLU A 93 -7.51 -15.58 13.07
N ALA A 94 -7.66 -14.30 13.42
CA ALA A 94 -6.69 -13.68 14.31
C ALA A 94 -6.83 -14.13 15.77
N ILE A 95 -8.02 -14.61 16.15
CA ILE A 95 -8.20 -15.21 17.48
C ILE A 95 -7.45 -16.54 17.59
N ASP A 96 -7.33 -17.28 16.49
CA ASP A 96 -6.57 -18.53 16.42
C ASP A 96 -5.09 -18.30 16.76
N LYS A 97 -4.56 -17.14 16.35
CA LYS A 97 -3.18 -16.71 16.59
C LYS A 97 -2.94 -16.06 17.97
N ILE A 98 -3.94 -16.04 18.85
CA ILE A 98 -3.74 -15.65 20.26
C ILE A 98 -2.80 -16.62 20.97
N THR A 99 -2.91 -17.92 20.66
CA THR A 99 -2.07 -18.98 21.21
C THR A 99 -0.86 -19.27 20.32
N GLU A 100 0.20 -19.84 20.93
CA GLU A 100 1.38 -20.33 20.22
C GLU A 100 1.58 -21.82 20.54
N PRO A 101 1.54 -22.73 19.55
CA PRO A 101 1.17 -22.50 18.16
C PRO A 101 -0.29 -22.02 17.99
N PRO A 102 -0.67 -21.46 16.82
CA PRO A 102 -2.06 -21.10 16.55
C PRO A 102 -3.01 -22.27 16.82
N ARG A 103 -4.18 -21.98 17.40
CA ARG A 103 -5.21 -22.94 17.80
C ARG A 103 -4.83 -23.96 18.88
N ALA A 104 -3.68 -23.84 19.54
CA ALA A 104 -3.29 -24.74 20.63
C ALA A 104 -4.33 -24.81 21.77
N ASN A 105 -5.09 -23.72 21.98
CA ASN A 105 -6.27 -23.72 22.84
C ASN A 105 -7.34 -22.77 22.27
N TYR A 106 -8.12 -23.29 21.32
CA TYR A 106 -9.13 -22.49 20.62
C TYR A 106 -10.27 -21.98 21.53
N SER A 107 -10.68 -22.77 22.53
CA SER A 107 -11.68 -22.32 23.52
C SER A 107 -11.17 -21.10 24.29
N TYR A 108 -9.88 -21.09 24.68
CA TYR A 108 -9.24 -19.90 25.25
C TYR A 108 -9.20 -18.73 24.26
N SER A 109 -8.92 -18.96 22.97
CA SER A 109 -8.95 -17.91 21.95
C SER A 109 -10.31 -17.22 21.83
N VAL A 110 -11.40 -18.00 21.82
CA VAL A 110 -12.78 -17.47 21.82
C VAL A 110 -13.01 -16.66 23.09
N GLN A 111 -12.66 -17.22 24.25
CA GLN A 111 -12.82 -16.57 25.55
C GLN A 111 -12.08 -15.22 25.60
N ALA A 112 -10.79 -15.25 25.30
CA ALA A 112 -9.88 -14.12 25.40
C ALA A 112 -10.28 -13.00 24.42
N GLY A 113 -10.60 -13.33 23.17
CA GLY A 113 -11.03 -12.37 22.17
C GLY A 113 -12.33 -11.66 22.54
N VAL A 114 -13.36 -12.42 22.92
CA VAL A 114 -14.67 -11.87 23.27
C VAL A 114 -14.62 -11.04 24.56
N LEU A 115 -13.90 -11.52 25.58
CA LEU A 115 -13.72 -10.79 26.85
C LEU A 115 -12.79 -9.57 26.71
N ALA A 116 -11.86 -9.57 25.76
CA ALA A 116 -11.03 -8.40 25.44
C ALA A 116 -11.87 -7.25 24.88
N GLY A 117 -12.94 -7.56 24.16
CA GLY A 117 -13.87 -6.57 23.65
C GLY A 117 -14.18 -6.68 22.16
N LEU A 118 -13.75 -7.74 21.47
CA LEU A 118 -14.14 -7.97 20.08
C LEU A 118 -15.67 -8.12 19.97
N ASP A 119 -16.26 -7.56 18.93
CA ASP A 119 -17.70 -7.58 18.69
C ASP A 119 -18.07 -8.55 17.57
N MET A 120 -17.20 -8.68 16.56
CA MET A 120 -17.36 -9.58 15.41
C MET A 120 -16.06 -10.33 15.17
N ILE A 121 -16.16 -11.64 14.92
CA ILE A 121 -15.02 -12.52 14.66
C ILE A 121 -15.02 -12.91 13.17
N MET A 122 -13.87 -12.78 12.52
CA MET A 122 -13.67 -12.99 11.08
C MET A 122 -12.95 -14.33 10.80
N GLY A 123 -13.25 -14.90 9.64
CA GLY A 123 -12.40 -15.92 9.00
C GLY A 123 -12.50 -17.33 9.59
N GLN A 124 -13.52 -17.65 10.38
CA GLN A 124 -13.60 -18.95 11.05
C GLN A 124 -13.79 -20.09 10.04
N GLU A 125 -12.72 -20.85 9.74
CA GLU A 125 -12.75 -22.04 8.89
C GLU A 125 -13.81 -23.04 9.35
N ASN A 126 -13.90 -23.26 10.66
CA ASN A 126 -14.96 -24.07 11.27
C ASN A 126 -15.94 -23.19 12.07
N LEU A 127 -16.90 -22.60 11.36
CA LEU A 127 -17.95 -21.77 11.97
C LEU A 127 -18.76 -22.52 13.05
N VAL A 128 -19.00 -23.83 12.88
CA VAL A 128 -19.78 -24.62 13.85
C VAL A 128 -19.05 -24.71 15.18
N GLU A 129 -17.75 -25.01 15.16
CA GLU A 129 -16.91 -25.06 16.36
C GLU A 129 -16.91 -23.71 17.10
N PHE A 130 -16.73 -22.59 16.39
CA PHE A 130 -16.80 -21.26 16.99
C PHE A 130 -18.14 -21.01 17.70
N LEU A 131 -19.25 -21.33 17.03
CA LEU A 131 -20.59 -21.10 17.57
C LEU A 131 -20.89 -21.98 18.78
N ASP A 132 -20.49 -23.25 18.73
CA ASP A 132 -20.69 -24.20 19.82
C ASP A 132 -19.87 -23.82 21.05
N ASP A 133 -18.60 -23.46 20.87
CA ASP A 133 -17.73 -23.05 21.96
C ASP A 133 -18.19 -21.72 22.59
N LEU A 134 -18.52 -20.71 21.78
CA LEU A 134 -19.07 -19.45 22.29
C LEU A 134 -20.39 -19.68 23.06
N ALA A 135 -21.31 -20.49 22.51
CA ALA A 135 -22.57 -20.80 23.17
C ALA A 135 -22.34 -21.56 24.48
N PHE A 136 -21.40 -22.51 24.50
CA PHE A 136 -21.01 -23.23 25.71
C PHE A 136 -20.46 -22.27 26.78
N GLN A 137 -19.55 -21.37 26.42
CA GLN A 137 -18.96 -20.41 27.36
C GLN A 137 -20.00 -19.43 27.93
N VAL A 138 -20.98 -19.01 27.11
CA VAL A 138 -22.06 -18.13 27.57
C VAL A 138 -23.02 -18.89 28.51
N ARG A 139 -23.44 -20.12 28.17
CA ARG A 139 -24.32 -20.95 29.02
C ARG A 139 -23.70 -21.25 30.38
N ASN A 140 -22.38 -21.41 30.43
CA ASN A 140 -21.63 -21.66 31.67
C ASN A 140 -21.16 -20.38 32.37
N ASN A 141 -21.63 -19.20 31.93
CA ASN A 141 -21.32 -17.90 32.52
C ASN A 141 -19.81 -17.55 32.55
N ILE A 142 -19.01 -18.17 31.67
CA ILE A 142 -17.61 -17.84 31.43
C ILE A 142 -17.52 -16.51 30.67
N ILE A 143 -18.41 -16.33 29.68
CA ILE A 143 -18.66 -15.06 29.00
C ILE A 143 -20.03 -14.55 29.48
N PRO A 144 -20.11 -13.39 30.14
CA PRO A 144 -21.39 -12.88 30.62
C PRO A 144 -22.27 -12.44 29.46
N MET A 145 -23.59 -12.64 29.56
CA MET A 145 -24.54 -12.22 28.52
C MET A 145 -24.45 -10.72 28.20
N SER A 146 -24.11 -9.89 29.20
CA SER A 146 -23.87 -8.44 29.00
C SER A 146 -22.75 -8.12 28.00
N ARG A 147 -21.77 -9.02 27.84
CA ARG A 147 -20.73 -8.88 26.81
C ARG A 147 -21.30 -9.14 25.41
N ILE A 148 -22.14 -10.17 25.28
CA ILE A 148 -22.85 -10.48 24.03
C ILE A 148 -23.79 -9.34 23.67
N ASP A 149 -24.55 -8.81 24.64
CA ASP A 149 -25.45 -7.67 24.43
C ASP A 149 -24.69 -6.42 23.94
N ASP A 150 -23.51 -6.10 24.50
CA ASP A 150 -22.68 -4.98 24.01
C ASP A 150 -22.23 -5.22 22.56
N ALA A 151 -21.75 -6.42 22.22
CA ALA A 151 -21.30 -6.77 20.88
C ALA A 151 -22.44 -6.64 19.86
N VAL A 152 -23.57 -7.29 20.12
CA VAL A 152 -24.75 -7.28 19.24
C VAL A 152 -25.31 -5.86 19.11
N LYS A 153 -25.40 -5.10 20.21
CA LYS A 153 -25.86 -3.70 20.16
C LYS A 153 -25.00 -2.83 19.25
N ARG A 154 -23.68 -3.04 19.22
CA ARG A 154 -22.77 -2.30 18.33
C ARG A 154 -22.92 -2.70 16.87
N ILE A 155 -23.03 -4.00 16.60
CA ILE A 155 -23.27 -4.53 15.25
C ILE A 155 -24.59 -3.99 14.71
N LEU A 156 -25.68 -4.13 15.47
CA LEU A 156 -27.00 -3.66 15.07
C LEU A 156 -27.01 -2.14 14.90
N ARG A 157 -26.36 -1.37 15.80
CA ARG A 157 -26.23 0.09 15.63
C ARG A 157 -25.66 0.43 14.26
N VAL A 158 -24.54 -0.18 13.86
CA VAL A 158 -23.93 0.13 12.55
C VAL A 158 -24.89 -0.24 11.41
N LYS A 159 -25.50 -1.43 11.45
CA LYS A 159 -26.47 -1.88 10.42
C LYS A 159 -27.68 -0.93 10.30
N PHE A 160 -28.27 -0.48 11.40
CA PHE A 160 -29.37 0.48 11.40
C PHE A 160 -28.93 1.86 10.93
N VAL A 161 -27.81 2.39 11.45
CA VAL A 161 -27.31 3.73 11.09
C VAL A 161 -26.99 3.82 9.59
N MET A 162 -26.43 2.74 9.01
CA MET A 162 -26.10 2.70 7.59
C MET A 162 -27.30 2.42 6.67
N GLY A 163 -28.50 2.20 7.22
CA GLY A 163 -29.71 1.96 6.43
C GLY A 163 -29.79 0.56 5.79
N LEU A 164 -29.06 -0.43 6.34
CA LEU A 164 -29.01 -1.78 5.77
C LEU A 164 -30.36 -2.51 5.88
N PHE A 165 -31.17 -2.19 6.90
CA PHE A 165 -32.51 -2.78 7.06
C PHE A 165 -33.51 -2.21 6.05
N GLU A 166 -33.35 -0.94 5.67
CA GLU A 166 -34.19 -0.29 4.67
C GLU A 166 -33.76 -0.65 3.25
N ASN A 167 -32.46 -0.86 3.02
CA ASN A 167 -31.88 -1.16 1.71
C ASN A 167 -30.95 -2.39 1.74
N PRO A 168 -31.49 -3.60 1.97
CA PRO A 168 -30.67 -4.80 2.12
C PRO A 168 -30.17 -5.38 0.78
N LEU A 169 -30.75 -4.94 -0.35
CA LEU A 169 -30.42 -5.44 -1.69
C LEU A 169 -29.57 -4.42 -2.46
N ALA A 170 -28.76 -4.92 -3.39
CA ALA A 170 -27.95 -4.11 -4.28
C ALA A 170 -28.79 -3.18 -5.16
N ASP A 171 -28.22 -2.03 -5.52
CA ASP A 171 -28.78 -1.13 -6.53
C ASP A 171 -28.12 -1.40 -7.87
N LEU A 172 -28.84 -2.07 -8.78
CA LEU A 172 -28.28 -2.41 -10.09
C LEU A 172 -28.04 -1.18 -10.97
N SER A 173 -28.63 -0.01 -10.65
CA SER A 173 -28.34 1.23 -11.38
C SER A 173 -26.90 1.74 -11.18
N LEU A 174 -26.22 1.28 -10.12
CA LEU A 174 -24.84 1.66 -9.82
C LEU A 174 -23.79 0.76 -10.51
N ALA A 175 -24.21 -0.25 -11.28
CA ALA A 175 -23.27 -1.18 -11.92
C ALA A 175 -22.26 -0.46 -12.85
N ASN A 176 -22.67 0.64 -13.48
CA ASN A 176 -21.81 1.46 -14.35
C ASN A 176 -20.76 2.30 -13.61
N GLN A 177 -20.81 2.37 -12.27
CA GLN A 177 -19.79 3.04 -11.47
C GLN A 177 -18.49 2.22 -11.43
N LEU A 178 -18.58 0.90 -11.63
CA LEU A 178 -17.40 0.03 -11.65
C LEU A 178 -16.51 0.37 -12.85
N GLY A 179 -15.33 0.94 -12.57
CA GLY A 179 -14.35 1.27 -13.60
C GLY A 179 -14.76 2.44 -14.50
N SER A 180 -15.63 3.35 -14.03
CA SER A 180 -16.07 4.52 -14.79
C SER A 180 -14.91 5.43 -15.20
N GLN A 181 -15.09 6.17 -16.29
CA GLN A 181 -14.06 7.04 -16.82
C GLN A 181 -13.68 8.15 -15.83
N GLU A 182 -14.64 8.72 -15.11
CA GLU A 182 -14.40 9.76 -14.11
C GLU A 182 -13.54 9.24 -12.96
N HIS A 183 -13.75 8.00 -12.52
CA HIS A 183 -12.93 7.37 -11.49
C HIS A 183 -11.51 7.07 -12.00
N ARG A 184 -11.38 6.67 -13.28
CA ARG A 184 -10.06 6.50 -13.92
C ARG A 184 -9.32 7.81 -14.08
N GLU A 185 -10.00 8.91 -14.39
CA GLU A 185 -9.39 10.24 -14.44
C GLU A 185 -8.91 10.71 -13.07
N LEU A 186 -9.68 10.46 -12.02
CA LEU A 186 -9.25 10.71 -10.65
C LEU A 186 -8.05 9.83 -10.26
N ALA A 187 -8.04 8.55 -10.65
CA ALA A 187 -6.91 7.67 -10.41
C ALA A 187 -5.66 8.12 -11.18
N ARG A 188 -5.77 8.49 -12.46
CA ARG A 188 -4.70 9.11 -13.26
C ARG A 188 -4.15 10.37 -12.58
N GLU A 189 -5.03 11.21 -12.01
CA GLU A 189 -4.62 12.36 -11.21
C GLU A 189 -3.84 11.97 -9.96
N ALA A 190 -4.32 10.99 -9.21
CA ALA A 190 -3.64 10.50 -8.02
C ALA A 190 -2.26 9.93 -8.36
N VAL A 191 -2.13 9.20 -9.48
CA VAL A 191 -0.85 8.71 -10.00
C VAL A 191 0.11 9.86 -10.23
N ARG A 192 -0.22 10.85 -11.06
CA ARG A 192 0.70 11.96 -11.35
C ARG A 192 1.11 12.75 -10.10
N LYS A 193 0.22 12.88 -9.11
CA LYS A 193 0.49 13.57 -7.83
C LYS A 193 1.32 12.73 -6.86
N SER A 194 1.30 11.39 -6.97
CA SER A 194 2.06 10.50 -6.08
C SER A 194 3.53 10.39 -6.49
N LEU A 195 3.85 10.59 -7.78
CA LEU A 195 5.20 10.44 -8.31
C LEU A 195 6.18 11.43 -7.66
N VAL A 196 7.30 10.91 -7.16
CA VAL A 196 8.36 11.72 -6.55
C VAL A 196 9.59 11.68 -7.45
N LEU A 197 9.99 12.85 -7.95
CA LEU A 197 11.21 13.00 -8.73
C LEU A 197 12.42 13.07 -7.80
N LEU A 198 13.26 12.04 -7.80
CA LEU A 198 14.40 11.91 -6.90
C LEU A 198 15.70 12.46 -7.50
N LYS A 199 15.84 12.37 -8.82
CA LYS A 199 17.00 12.88 -9.57
C LYS A 199 16.54 13.37 -10.94
N ASN A 200 17.12 14.46 -11.44
CA ASN A 200 16.83 14.99 -12.77
C ASN A 200 18.06 15.66 -13.41
N GLY A 201 19.00 14.84 -13.89
CA GLY A 201 20.28 15.24 -14.46
C GLY A 201 21.46 14.73 -13.64
N LYS A 202 22.56 14.34 -14.30
CA LYS A 202 23.85 14.07 -13.65
C LYS A 202 24.53 15.36 -13.16
N VAL A 203 24.23 16.47 -13.83
CA VAL A 203 24.61 17.83 -13.44
C VAL A 203 23.32 18.65 -13.32
N THR A 204 23.17 19.40 -12.22
CA THR A 204 21.94 20.14 -11.88
C THR A 204 21.49 21.16 -12.92
N SER A 205 22.40 21.63 -13.78
CA SER A 205 22.12 22.58 -14.86
C SER A 205 21.57 21.96 -16.14
N GLN A 206 21.47 20.62 -16.23
CA GLN A 206 21.00 19.91 -17.42
C GLN A 206 19.94 18.86 -17.05
N PRO A 207 18.68 19.29 -16.82
CA PRO A 207 17.59 18.36 -16.53
C PRO A 207 17.28 17.48 -17.75
N LEU A 208 16.87 16.23 -17.49
CA LEU A 208 16.39 15.30 -18.52
C LEU A 208 14.86 15.40 -18.67
N LEU A 209 14.14 15.49 -17.55
CA LEU A 209 12.70 15.64 -17.51
C LEU A 209 12.30 17.13 -17.52
N PRO A 210 11.25 17.52 -18.25
CA PRO A 210 10.37 16.65 -19.06
C PRO A 210 10.99 16.21 -20.40
N LEU A 211 10.63 14.99 -20.86
CA LEU A 211 11.11 14.39 -22.11
C LEU A 211 10.42 15.02 -23.33
N PRO A 212 11.13 15.21 -24.46
CA PRO A 212 10.51 15.65 -25.70
C PRO A 212 9.66 14.54 -26.31
N LYS A 213 8.38 14.84 -26.59
CA LYS A 213 7.42 13.92 -27.22
C LYS A 213 7.76 13.56 -28.67
N LYS A 214 8.44 14.46 -29.39
CA LYS A 214 8.81 14.29 -30.80
C LYS A 214 10.33 14.09 -30.94
N VAL A 215 10.72 12.84 -31.14
CA VAL A 215 12.09 12.43 -31.45
C VAL A 215 12.05 11.31 -32.48
N THR A 216 13.19 10.80 -32.92
CA THR A 216 13.23 9.72 -33.92
C THR A 216 12.84 8.38 -33.34
N LYS A 217 13.48 7.98 -32.24
CA LYS A 217 13.31 6.65 -31.63
C LYS A 217 13.63 6.67 -30.15
N ILE A 218 12.83 5.98 -29.34
CA ILE A 218 13.02 5.83 -27.89
C ILE A 218 12.98 4.36 -27.48
N LEU A 219 13.63 4.04 -26.37
CA LEU A 219 13.58 2.73 -25.74
C LEU A 219 12.68 2.78 -24.50
N VAL A 220 11.81 1.80 -24.36
CA VAL A 220 11.13 1.46 -23.10
C VAL A 220 11.57 0.05 -22.72
N ALA A 221 12.08 -0.12 -21.49
CA ALA A 221 12.70 -1.38 -21.09
C ALA A 221 12.17 -1.93 -19.76
N VAL A 222 12.40 -3.23 -19.58
CA VAL A 222 12.03 -4.07 -18.43
C VAL A 222 10.53 -4.37 -18.34
N ILE A 223 10.22 -5.59 -17.88
CA ILE A 223 8.88 -6.16 -17.77
C ILE A 223 7.89 -5.27 -17.01
N HIS A 224 8.31 -4.50 -15.99
CA HIS A 224 7.42 -3.58 -15.27
C HIS A 224 6.86 -2.47 -16.16
N ALA A 225 7.47 -2.18 -17.32
CA ALA A 225 6.93 -1.21 -18.25
C ALA A 225 5.63 -1.67 -18.90
N ASP A 226 5.46 -2.98 -19.15
CA ASP A 226 4.29 -3.54 -19.82
C ASP A 226 3.61 -4.66 -19.02
N ASN A 227 3.52 -4.46 -17.71
CA ASN A 227 2.87 -5.39 -16.78
C ASN A 227 1.94 -4.64 -15.82
N LEU A 228 0.65 -4.63 -16.15
CA LEU A 228 -0.42 -3.96 -15.40
C LEU A 228 -0.51 -4.48 -13.97
N GLY A 229 -0.38 -5.79 -13.80
CA GLY A 229 -0.31 -6.44 -12.50
C GLY A 229 0.80 -5.90 -11.59
N TYR A 230 2.01 -5.71 -12.15
CA TYR A 230 3.16 -5.23 -11.38
C TYR A 230 3.03 -3.76 -10.96
N GLN A 231 2.45 -2.90 -11.80
CA GLN A 231 2.19 -1.51 -11.40
C GLN A 231 1.04 -1.37 -10.39
N CYS A 232 0.17 -2.38 -10.26
CA CYS A 232 -0.86 -2.43 -9.22
C CYS A 232 -0.35 -3.00 -7.89
N GLY A 233 0.47 -4.05 -7.91
CA GLY A 233 0.98 -4.72 -6.72
C GLY A 233 -0.02 -5.67 -6.06
N GLY A 234 0.18 -5.95 -4.76
CA GLY A 234 -0.71 -6.81 -3.97
C GLY A 234 -2.13 -6.24 -3.83
N TRP A 235 -3.06 -7.06 -3.33
CA TRP A 235 -4.47 -6.69 -3.16
C TRP A 235 -5.17 -6.22 -4.44
N THR A 236 -4.70 -6.67 -5.61
CA THR A 236 -5.30 -6.37 -6.91
C THR A 236 -5.67 -7.67 -7.62
N ILE A 237 -6.99 -7.87 -7.80
CA ILE A 237 -7.62 -9.12 -8.30
C ILE A 237 -7.41 -10.33 -7.38
N SER A 238 -6.17 -10.65 -7.03
CA SER A 238 -5.82 -11.69 -6.05
C SER A 238 -5.17 -11.07 -4.81
N TRP A 239 -5.09 -11.86 -3.73
CA TRP A 239 -4.48 -11.46 -2.46
C TRP A 239 -3.04 -10.94 -2.62
N GLN A 240 -2.16 -11.78 -3.17
CA GLN A 240 -0.76 -11.43 -3.40
C GLN A 240 -0.57 -10.51 -4.63
N GLY A 241 -1.64 -10.20 -5.35
CA GLY A 241 -1.57 -9.64 -6.69
C GLY A 241 -1.15 -10.70 -7.71
N ILE A 242 -1.15 -10.30 -8.97
CA ILE A 242 -0.87 -11.18 -10.10
C ILE A 242 -0.18 -10.37 -11.20
N GLY A 243 0.77 -10.96 -11.92
CA GLY A 243 1.38 -10.34 -13.08
C GLY A 243 0.53 -10.50 -14.35
N GLY A 244 0.83 -9.70 -15.36
CA GLY A 244 0.17 -9.75 -16.67
C GLY A 244 -0.87 -8.65 -16.86
N ASN A 245 -1.51 -8.66 -18.03
CA ASN A 245 -2.36 -7.56 -18.52
C ASN A 245 -3.83 -7.93 -18.71
N ASP A 246 -4.18 -9.22 -18.63
CA ASP A 246 -5.46 -9.73 -19.13
C ASP A 246 -6.56 -9.90 -18.05
N LEU A 247 -6.23 -9.65 -16.78
CA LEU A 247 -7.12 -9.93 -15.63
C LEU A 247 -7.85 -8.69 -15.10
N THR A 248 -7.47 -7.50 -15.55
CA THR A 248 -8.15 -6.24 -15.21
C THR A 248 -7.92 -5.21 -16.31
N THR A 249 -8.71 -4.14 -16.32
CA THR A 249 -8.62 -3.09 -17.34
C THR A 249 -7.80 -1.91 -16.83
N GLY A 250 -6.79 -1.51 -17.60
CA GLY A 250 -5.95 -0.36 -17.32
C GLY A 250 -4.99 -0.05 -18.47
N THR A 251 -4.12 0.92 -18.25
CA THR A 251 -3.07 1.34 -19.18
C THR A 251 -1.71 1.08 -18.54
N THR A 252 -0.88 0.25 -19.18
CA THR A 252 0.51 0.03 -18.76
C THR A 252 1.37 1.28 -19.00
N ILE A 253 2.51 1.41 -18.32
CA ILE A 253 3.44 2.54 -18.55
C ILE A 253 3.93 2.56 -20.02
N LEU A 254 4.18 1.40 -20.63
CA LEU A 254 4.54 1.29 -22.05
C LEU A 254 3.44 1.86 -22.95
N ASN A 255 2.19 1.45 -22.72
CA ASN A 255 1.07 1.94 -23.52
C ASN A 255 0.81 3.44 -23.28
N ALA A 256 0.99 3.92 -22.05
CA ALA A 256 0.95 5.34 -21.74
C ALA A 256 2.02 6.15 -22.51
N VAL A 257 3.25 5.63 -22.59
CA VAL A 257 4.32 6.24 -23.39
C VAL A 257 3.93 6.28 -24.87
N LYS A 258 3.46 5.15 -25.44
CA LYS A 258 3.00 5.08 -26.84
C LYS A 258 1.88 6.08 -27.14
N ASN A 259 0.94 6.25 -26.21
CA ASN A 259 -0.18 7.19 -26.36
C ASN A 259 0.25 8.67 -26.27
N THR A 260 1.41 8.96 -25.66
CA THR A 260 1.82 10.33 -25.33
C THR A 260 2.82 10.91 -26.33
N VAL A 261 3.68 10.08 -26.92
CA VAL A 261 4.67 10.56 -27.89
C VAL A 261 4.02 11.00 -29.20
N HIS A 262 4.71 11.86 -29.96
CA HIS A 262 4.26 12.24 -31.29
C HIS A 262 4.16 11.00 -32.20
N PRO A 263 3.18 10.89 -33.11
CA PRO A 263 3.00 9.71 -33.96
C PRO A 263 4.21 9.33 -34.83
N SER A 264 5.15 10.25 -35.06
CA SER A 264 6.41 9.99 -35.79
C SER A 264 7.52 9.41 -34.91
N THR A 265 7.35 9.39 -33.59
CA THR A 265 8.35 8.85 -32.65
C THR A 265 8.20 7.34 -32.59
N GLN A 266 9.24 6.60 -32.97
CA GLN A 266 9.22 5.15 -32.84
C GLN A 266 9.49 4.73 -31.39
N VAL A 267 8.54 4.01 -30.78
CA VAL A 267 8.70 3.42 -29.44
C VAL A 267 9.12 1.95 -29.59
N VAL A 268 10.32 1.62 -29.15
CA VAL A 268 10.82 0.24 -29.09
C VAL A 268 10.70 -0.26 -27.67
N TYR A 269 9.99 -1.37 -27.48
CA TYR A 269 9.98 -2.09 -26.21
C TYR A 269 10.94 -3.27 -26.28
N GLN A 270 11.78 -3.42 -25.27
CA GLN A 270 12.63 -4.59 -25.10
C GLN A 270 12.77 -4.87 -23.59
N ASP A 271 12.37 -6.05 -23.14
CA ASP A 271 12.39 -6.40 -21.72
C ASP A 271 13.82 -6.39 -21.15
N ASN A 272 14.72 -7.18 -21.73
CA ASN A 272 16.09 -7.34 -21.24
C ASN A 272 17.14 -6.91 -22.31
N PRO A 273 17.29 -5.61 -22.61
CA PRO A 273 18.23 -5.13 -23.61
C PRO A 273 19.68 -5.18 -23.10
N ASP A 274 20.59 -5.73 -23.91
CA ASP A 274 22.03 -5.64 -23.66
C ASP A 274 22.63 -4.31 -24.17
N VAL A 275 23.88 -4.06 -23.81
CA VAL A 275 24.62 -2.84 -24.21
C VAL A 275 24.71 -2.69 -25.73
N ASN A 276 24.87 -3.78 -26.48
CA ASN A 276 25.05 -3.75 -27.93
C ASN A 276 23.74 -3.40 -28.64
N PHE A 277 22.62 -3.92 -28.16
CA PHE A 277 21.28 -3.55 -28.61
C PHE A 277 21.03 -2.06 -28.41
N VAL A 278 21.35 -1.51 -27.23
CA VAL A 278 21.13 -0.07 -26.95
C VAL A 278 22.01 0.80 -27.86
N LYS A 279 23.30 0.46 -28.04
CA LYS A 279 24.24 1.20 -28.88
C LYS A 279 23.85 1.20 -30.36
N SER A 280 23.51 0.04 -30.90
CA SER A 280 23.23 -0.14 -32.33
C SER A 280 21.93 0.53 -32.80
N ASN A 281 21.00 0.79 -31.88
CA ASN A 281 19.69 1.34 -32.23
C ASN A 281 19.58 2.87 -32.20
N HIS A 282 20.60 3.56 -31.68
CA HIS A 282 20.70 5.03 -31.62
C HIS A 282 19.46 5.71 -31.01
N PHE A 283 19.04 5.25 -29.84
CA PHE A 283 17.91 5.83 -29.10
C PHE A 283 18.19 7.26 -28.67
N SER A 284 17.17 8.13 -28.74
CA SER A 284 17.27 9.52 -28.26
C SER A 284 17.32 9.58 -26.72
N TYR A 285 16.55 8.72 -26.06
CA TYR A 285 16.56 8.48 -24.62
C TYR A 285 15.90 7.13 -24.34
N ALA A 286 16.03 6.66 -23.10
CA ALA A 286 15.37 5.45 -22.61
C ALA A 286 14.53 5.70 -21.35
N ILE A 287 13.44 4.95 -21.22
CA ILE A 287 12.62 4.84 -20.01
C ILE A 287 12.76 3.40 -19.52
N VAL A 288 13.39 3.21 -18.36
CA VAL A 288 13.63 1.91 -17.76
C VAL A 288 12.71 1.79 -16.55
N VAL A 289 11.73 0.88 -16.60
CA VAL A 289 10.75 0.72 -15.52
C VAL A 289 11.13 -0.53 -14.73
N VAL A 290 11.57 -0.37 -13.49
CA VAL A 290 11.99 -1.47 -12.61
C VAL A 290 11.16 -1.47 -11.34
N GLY A 291 11.21 -2.56 -10.57
CA GLY A 291 10.43 -2.57 -9.35
C GLY A 291 10.48 -3.86 -8.54
N GLU A 292 9.66 -3.90 -7.50
CA GLU A 292 9.31 -5.13 -6.78
C GLU A 292 8.24 -5.91 -7.58
N THR A 293 8.11 -7.22 -7.34
CA THR A 293 6.93 -7.98 -7.79
C THR A 293 5.76 -7.75 -6.81
N PRO A 294 4.50 -8.05 -7.19
CA PRO A 294 3.37 -8.00 -6.26
C PRO A 294 3.58 -8.85 -5.01
N TYR A 295 3.17 -8.33 -3.85
CA TYR A 295 3.16 -9.01 -2.56
C TYR A 295 2.10 -8.39 -1.64
N ALA A 296 1.65 -9.15 -0.65
CA ALA A 296 0.83 -8.67 0.45
C ALA A 296 1.24 -9.35 1.77
N GLU A 297 1.17 -8.59 2.87
CA GLU A 297 1.42 -9.09 4.25
C GLU A 297 2.81 -9.74 4.37
N MET A 298 2.93 -10.81 5.16
CA MET A 298 4.17 -11.57 5.41
C MET A 298 4.99 -11.95 4.17
N PHE A 299 4.36 -12.09 2.99
CA PHE A 299 5.10 -12.38 1.74
C PHE A 299 5.88 -11.17 1.22
N GLY A 300 5.56 -9.97 1.71
CA GLY A 300 6.30 -8.75 1.49
C GLY A 300 7.47 -8.53 2.46
N ASP A 301 7.60 -9.33 3.52
CA ASP A 301 8.69 -9.16 4.48
C ASP A 301 10.05 -9.39 3.80
N SER A 302 10.93 -8.40 3.90
CA SER A 302 12.23 -8.47 3.24
C SER A 302 13.28 -7.68 4.00
N ALA A 303 14.34 -8.38 4.43
CA ALA A 303 15.53 -7.76 5.01
C ALA A 303 16.48 -7.17 3.95
N LYS A 304 16.25 -7.46 2.67
CA LYS A 304 17.13 -7.04 1.57
C LYS A 304 16.64 -5.79 0.83
N LEU A 305 15.31 -5.62 0.72
CA LEU A 305 14.66 -4.49 0.06
C LEU A 305 15.23 -4.18 -1.34
N THR A 306 15.52 -5.21 -2.13
CA THR A 306 16.05 -5.10 -3.50
C THR A 306 14.94 -5.16 -4.55
N ILE A 307 15.11 -4.44 -5.65
CA ILE A 307 14.27 -4.59 -6.86
C ILE A 307 14.47 -5.97 -7.52
N ALA A 308 13.46 -6.44 -8.25
CA ALA A 308 13.47 -7.71 -8.95
C ALA A 308 14.39 -7.68 -10.19
N GLU A 309 14.91 -8.85 -10.58
CA GLU A 309 15.58 -9.04 -11.87
C GLU A 309 14.57 -9.41 -12.97
N PRO A 310 14.82 -9.04 -14.24
CA PRO A 310 15.92 -8.20 -14.71
C PRO A 310 15.67 -6.72 -14.35
N GLY A 311 16.61 -6.07 -13.65
CA GLY A 311 16.41 -4.68 -13.25
C GLY A 311 17.73 -3.96 -12.97
N PRO A 312 18.43 -4.31 -11.87
CA PRO A 312 19.78 -3.83 -11.58
C PRO A 312 20.74 -3.83 -12.76
N SER A 313 20.83 -4.96 -13.46
CA SER A 313 21.70 -5.15 -14.61
C SER A 313 21.29 -4.25 -15.79
N ILE A 314 19.99 -4.11 -16.03
CA ILE A 314 19.44 -3.31 -17.13
C ILE A 314 19.62 -1.81 -16.91
N ILE A 315 19.51 -1.33 -15.67
CA ILE A 315 19.84 0.07 -15.36
C ILE A 315 21.26 0.38 -15.83
N SER A 316 22.23 -0.48 -15.52
CA SER A 316 23.62 -0.27 -15.93
C SER A 316 23.81 -0.37 -17.44
N ASN A 317 23.20 -1.37 -18.10
CA ASN A 317 23.33 -1.58 -19.53
C ASN A 317 22.74 -0.44 -20.37
N VAL A 318 21.59 0.11 -19.94
CA VAL A 318 20.88 1.17 -20.67
C VAL A 318 21.42 2.54 -20.30
N CYS A 319 21.44 2.89 -19.01
CA CYS A 319 21.82 4.23 -18.53
C CYS A 319 23.31 4.52 -18.67
N GLY A 320 24.15 3.48 -18.81
CA GLY A 320 25.57 3.64 -19.15
C GLY A 320 25.80 4.06 -20.60
N VAL A 321 24.80 3.93 -21.48
CA VAL A 321 24.94 4.12 -22.94
C VAL A 321 24.12 5.30 -23.46
N VAL A 322 22.89 5.44 -22.98
CA VAL A 322 21.94 6.47 -23.43
C VAL A 322 21.34 7.19 -22.23
N LYS A 323 20.99 8.47 -22.39
CA LYS A 323 20.28 9.22 -21.33
C LYS A 323 19.04 8.44 -20.91
N CYS A 324 18.91 8.16 -19.62
CA CYS A 324 17.84 7.31 -19.13
C CYS A 324 17.03 7.95 -18.00
N VAL A 325 15.74 7.65 -17.98
CA VAL A 325 14.88 7.82 -16.82
C VAL A 325 14.62 6.44 -16.23
N VAL A 326 14.92 6.26 -14.95
CA VAL A 326 14.52 5.07 -14.20
C VAL A 326 13.24 5.38 -13.44
N VAL A 327 12.19 4.59 -13.68
CA VAL A 327 10.92 4.66 -12.95
C VAL A 327 10.85 3.43 -12.04
N VAL A 328 10.78 3.65 -10.73
CA VAL A 328 10.76 2.59 -9.71
C VAL A 328 9.34 2.34 -9.24
N VAL A 329 8.79 1.19 -9.58
CA VAL A 329 7.48 0.67 -9.12
C VAL A 329 7.72 -0.18 -7.87
N SER A 330 7.31 0.30 -6.69
CA SER A 330 7.61 -0.36 -5.42
C SER A 330 6.61 0.03 -4.34
N GLY A 331 6.37 -0.85 -3.36
CA GLY A 331 5.48 -0.53 -2.23
C GLY A 331 6.14 0.39 -1.20
N ARG A 332 7.45 0.61 -1.30
CA ARG A 332 8.33 1.20 -0.28
C ARG A 332 9.67 1.62 -0.86
N PRO A 333 10.49 2.42 -0.13
CA PRO A 333 11.89 2.64 -0.51
C PRO A 333 12.67 1.32 -0.66
N VAL A 334 13.49 1.24 -1.69
CA VAL A 334 14.30 0.07 -2.06
C VAL A 334 15.75 0.46 -2.30
N VAL A 335 16.66 -0.51 -2.27
CA VAL A 335 18.09 -0.31 -2.58
C VAL A 335 18.24 0.24 -4.00
N ILE A 336 18.67 1.49 -4.12
CA ILE A 336 18.88 2.18 -5.40
C ILE A 336 20.23 2.90 -5.49
N GLU A 337 20.87 3.18 -4.35
CA GLU A 337 22.14 3.92 -4.27
C GLU A 337 23.23 3.40 -5.22
N PRO A 338 23.48 2.07 -5.35
CA PRO A 338 24.53 1.54 -6.22
C PRO A 338 24.39 1.94 -7.70
N TYR A 339 23.18 2.25 -8.15
CA TYR A 339 22.90 2.55 -9.56
C TYR A 339 22.81 4.06 -9.83
N LEU A 340 22.73 4.90 -8.80
CA LEU A 340 22.46 6.33 -8.93
C LEU A 340 23.46 7.07 -9.82
N ALA A 341 24.72 6.64 -9.87
CA ALA A 341 25.74 7.27 -10.71
C ALA A 341 25.41 7.16 -12.21
N ASN A 342 24.80 6.04 -12.63
CA ASN A 342 24.46 5.79 -14.02
C ASN A 342 23.17 6.49 -14.45
N ILE A 343 22.22 6.62 -13.53
CA ILE A 343 20.87 7.14 -13.78
C ILE A 343 20.89 8.65 -14.04
N ASP A 344 20.30 9.13 -15.14
CA ASP A 344 20.16 10.57 -15.37
C ASP A 344 18.97 11.14 -14.61
N ALA A 345 17.78 10.52 -14.70
CA ALA A 345 16.63 10.88 -13.89
C ALA A 345 16.02 9.66 -13.17
N LEU A 346 15.58 9.85 -11.94
CA LEU A 346 15.02 8.80 -11.09
C LEU A 346 13.66 9.23 -10.56
N VAL A 347 12.63 8.40 -10.76
CA VAL A 347 11.26 8.64 -10.31
C VAL A 347 10.82 7.48 -9.42
N ALA A 348 10.36 7.78 -8.21
CA ALA A 348 9.62 6.82 -7.41
C ALA A 348 8.14 6.87 -7.79
N ALA A 349 7.63 5.78 -8.36
CA ALA A 349 6.26 5.68 -8.83
C ALA A 349 5.30 4.99 -7.86
N TRP A 350 5.85 4.41 -6.79
CA TRP A 350 5.10 3.61 -5.83
C TRP A 350 4.41 2.42 -6.52
N LEU A 351 3.16 2.11 -6.17
CA LEU A 351 2.28 1.21 -6.90
C LEU A 351 1.17 2.06 -7.54
N PRO A 352 1.35 2.55 -8.79
CA PRO A 352 0.44 3.54 -9.37
C PRO A 352 -0.92 2.97 -9.82
N GLY A 353 -1.18 1.67 -9.69
CA GLY A 353 -2.49 1.10 -10.02
C GLY A 353 -2.76 1.07 -11.53
N SER A 354 -4.03 1.15 -11.95
CA SER A 354 -4.43 0.87 -13.34
C SER A 354 -4.12 1.97 -14.35
N GLU A 355 -3.83 3.19 -13.90
CA GLU A 355 -3.81 4.38 -14.75
C GLU A 355 -2.39 4.86 -15.06
N GLY A 356 -1.60 4.03 -15.74
CA GLY A 356 -0.19 4.31 -16.10
C GLY A 356 -0.01 5.58 -16.95
N GLN A 357 -1.08 6.10 -17.55
CA GLN A 357 -1.08 7.41 -18.22
C GLN A 357 -0.65 8.54 -17.28
N GLY A 358 -0.96 8.47 -15.97
CA GLY A 358 -0.51 9.46 -15.00
C GLY A 358 1.01 9.51 -14.84
N VAL A 359 1.73 8.42 -15.18
CA VAL A 359 3.19 8.42 -15.23
C VAL A 359 3.70 9.20 -16.43
N ALA A 360 3.16 8.93 -17.62
CA ALA A 360 3.55 9.64 -18.83
C ALA A 360 3.22 11.15 -18.77
N ASP A 361 2.12 11.53 -18.14
CA ASP A 361 1.70 12.93 -17.94
C ASP A 361 2.82 13.83 -17.41
N VAL A 362 3.59 13.36 -16.42
CA VAL A 362 4.68 14.14 -15.82
C VAL A 362 6.03 13.87 -16.45
N LEU A 363 6.27 12.66 -16.98
CA LEU A 363 7.50 12.36 -17.72
C LEU A 363 7.64 13.23 -18.97
N PHE A 364 6.54 13.51 -19.67
CA PHE A 364 6.52 14.32 -20.89
C PHE A 364 6.07 15.77 -20.67
N GLY A 365 5.85 16.17 -19.42
CA GLY A 365 5.62 17.56 -19.05
C GLY A 365 4.24 18.12 -19.36
N ASP A 366 3.22 17.28 -19.54
CA ASP A 366 1.82 17.75 -19.54
C ASP A 366 1.46 18.33 -18.16
N TYR A 367 2.06 17.75 -17.11
CA TYR A 367 2.02 18.24 -15.75
C TYR A 367 3.43 18.30 -15.14
N GLY A 368 3.58 19.09 -14.08
CA GLY A 368 4.80 19.15 -13.28
C GLY A 368 4.84 18.08 -12.19
N PHE A 369 6.05 17.59 -11.85
CA PHE A 369 6.24 16.78 -10.65
C PHE A 369 5.97 17.63 -9.40
N THR A 370 5.17 17.09 -8.48
CA THR A 370 4.80 17.77 -7.22
C THR A 370 4.91 16.86 -5.99
N GLY A 371 4.98 15.54 -6.18
CA GLY A 371 5.07 14.58 -5.09
C GLY A 371 6.30 14.78 -4.22
N LYS A 372 6.12 14.49 -2.93
CA LYS A 372 7.19 14.51 -1.92
C LYS A 372 7.21 13.16 -1.21
N LEU A 373 8.40 12.71 -0.81
CA LEU A 373 8.58 11.46 -0.09
C LEU A 373 7.80 11.48 1.23
N ALA A 374 6.82 10.60 1.36
CA ALA A 374 6.12 10.34 2.62
C ALA A 374 6.89 9.36 3.54
N ARG A 375 8.05 8.85 3.08
CA ARG A 375 8.94 7.97 3.84
C ARG A 375 10.40 8.33 3.58
N THR A 376 11.25 8.14 4.58
CA THR A 376 12.70 8.22 4.43
C THR A 376 13.21 7.18 3.42
N TRP A 377 14.05 7.58 2.47
CA TRP A 377 14.79 6.65 1.62
C TRP A 377 16.17 6.38 2.20
N PHE A 378 16.47 5.14 2.56
CA PHE A 378 17.74 4.73 3.17
C PHE A 378 18.86 4.61 2.13
N LYS A 379 20.12 4.69 2.60
CA LYS A 379 21.32 4.37 1.81
C LYS A 379 21.55 2.86 1.78
N SER A 380 21.63 2.25 2.97
CA SER A 380 21.72 0.80 3.19
C SER A 380 20.59 0.32 4.11
N VAL A 381 20.20 -0.94 3.94
CA VAL A 381 19.26 -1.62 4.84
C VAL A 381 19.80 -1.74 6.28
N ASP A 382 21.12 -1.68 6.46
CA ASP A 382 21.78 -1.71 7.77
C ASP A 382 21.45 -0.49 8.64
N GLN A 383 20.94 0.59 8.03
CA GLN A 383 20.49 1.78 8.76
C GLN A 383 19.11 1.57 9.40
N LEU A 384 18.38 0.50 9.05
CA LEU A 384 17.00 0.33 9.48
C LEU A 384 16.89 -0.24 10.91
N PRO A 385 15.92 0.21 11.71
CA PRO A 385 14.93 1.26 11.41
C PRO A 385 15.52 2.67 11.52
N MET A 386 15.17 3.56 10.58
CA MET A 386 15.56 4.98 10.58
C MET A 386 14.43 5.86 10.07
N ASN A 387 13.93 6.75 10.92
CA ASN A 387 12.80 7.64 10.67
C ASN A 387 13.19 9.10 10.90
N VAL A 388 12.40 10.01 10.32
CA VAL A 388 12.60 11.45 10.51
C VAL A 388 12.49 11.80 12.00
N GLY A 389 13.48 12.52 12.51
CA GLY A 389 13.58 12.86 13.93
C GLY A 389 14.50 11.95 14.75
N ASP A 390 14.97 10.83 14.20
CA ASP A 390 15.93 9.97 14.90
C ASP A 390 17.32 10.65 15.03
N PRO A 391 18.05 10.45 16.13
CA PRO A 391 19.38 11.06 16.31
C PRO A 391 20.43 10.66 15.26
N HIS A 392 20.26 9.48 14.65
CA HIS A 392 21.16 8.91 13.64
C HIS A 392 20.60 9.03 12.22
N TYR A 393 19.76 10.04 11.96
CA TYR A 393 19.09 10.25 10.69
C TYR A 393 20.06 10.64 9.55
N ASP A 394 20.47 9.66 8.75
CA ASP A 394 21.36 9.82 7.59
C ASP A 394 20.77 9.21 6.30
N PRO A 395 19.72 9.82 5.72
CA PRO A 395 19.01 9.26 4.58
C PRO A 395 19.73 9.48 3.25
N LEU A 396 19.44 8.62 2.27
CA LEU A 396 19.78 8.87 0.87
C LEU A 396 18.92 10.00 0.30
N PHE A 397 17.60 9.93 0.54
CA PHE A 397 16.65 11.00 0.29
C PHE A 397 15.80 11.21 1.55
N PRO A 398 15.82 12.41 2.15
CA PRO A 398 15.10 12.66 3.40
C PRO A 398 13.58 12.65 3.20
N PHE A 399 12.85 12.46 4.30
CA PHE A 399 11.40 12.66 4.34
C PHE A 399 11.04 14.06 3.82
N GLY A 400 9.99 14.15 3.01
CA GLY A 400 9.57 15.38 2.35
C GLY A 400 10.40 15.77 1.13
N PHE A 401 11.42 15.00 0.74
CA PHE A 401 12.21 15.27 -0.47
C PHE A 401 11.40 15.03 -1.75
N GLY A 402 11.68 15.79 -2.81
CA GLY A 402 11.10 15.59 -4.13
C GLY A 402 11.38 16.82 -5.00
N LEU A 403 12.04 16.63 -6.13
CA LEU A 403 12.26 17.67 -7.12
C LEU A 403 10.96 18.00 -7.86
N THR A 404 10.88 19.19 -8.42
CA THR A 404 9.71 19.66 -9.17
C THR A 404 10.07 19.97 -10.61
N THR A 405 9.10 19.86 -11.51
CA THR A 405 9.20 20.36 -12.89
C THR A 405 8.04 21.29 -13.19
N MET A 406 8.20 22.14 -14.19
CA MET A 406 7.10 22.95 -14.72
C MET A 406 6.48 22.24 -15.93
N PRO A 407 5.16 22.36 -16.15
CA PRO A 407 4.55 21.90 -17.39
C PRO A 407 5.17 22.59 -18.61
N VAL A 408 5.31 21.86 -19.71
CA VAL A 408 5.72 22.41 -21.00
C VAL A 408 4.45 22.90 -21.70
N LYS A 409 4.46 24.16 -22.16
CA LYS A 409 3.37 24.63 -23.03
C LYS A 409 3.44 23.87 -24.34
N SER A 410 2.39 23.10 -24.63
CA SER A 410 2.19 22.36 -25.88
C SER A 410 2.15 23.28 -27.09
#